data_AF-A0AA35XD32-F1
#
_entry.id   AF-A0AA35XD32-F1
#
_cell.length_a   1.000
_cell.length_b   1.000
_cell.length_c   1.000
_cell.angle_alpha   90.00
_cell.angle_beta   90.00
_cell.angle_gamma   90.00
#
_symmetry.space_group_name_H-M   'P 1'
#
loop_
_entity.id
_entity.type
_entity.pdbx_description
1 polymer ?
#
loop_
_entity_poly.entity_id
_entity_poly.type
_entity_poly.pdbx_seq_one_letter_code
_entity_poly.pdbx_strand_id
1 'polypeptide(L)' 'MLKPGETADSEEIREFCRGKIAHFKIPRYVKVTTEFPMTVTGKIQKFRMREMAIEELGLEVASQIETA' A
#
# COMPACT_ATOMS: atom_id res chain seq x y z
N MET A 1 9.09 4.80 2.20
CA MET A 1 10.49 4.37 2.10
C MET A 1 11.01 4.11 3.49
N LEU A 2 11.77 3.04 3.67
CA LEU A 2 12.46 2.78 4.94
C LEU A 2 13.74 3.61 5.01
N LYS A 3 14.26 3.80 6.22
CA LYS A 3 15.57 4.44 6.39
C LYS A 3 16.66 3.51 5.83
N PRO A 4 17.80 4.06 5.37
CA PRO A 4 18.91 3.23 4.89
C PRO A 4 19.33 2.20 5.97
N GLY A 5 19.38 0.92 5.60
CA GLY A 5 19.73 -0.19 6.49
C GLY A 5 18.54 -0.84 7.21
N GLU A 6 17.34 -0.28 7.11
CA GLU A 6 16.13 -0.85 7.70
C GLU A 6 15.38 -1.72 6.69
N THR A 7 14.94 -2.89 7.14
CA THR A 7 14.03 -3.79 6.43
C THR A 7 12.72 -3.84 7.20
N ALA A 8 11.60 -3.86 6.50
CA ALA A 8 10.30 -4.09 7.11
C ALA A 8 9.66 -5.28 6.44
N ASP A 9 9.24 -6.24 7.24
CA ASP A 9 8.42 -7.33 6.73
C ASP A 9 6.93 -6.93 6.72
N SER A 10 6.22 -7.44 5.73
CA SER A 10 4.79 -7.26 5.59
C SER A 10 4.01 -7.83 6.77
N GLU A 11 4.51 -8.91 7.39
CA GLU A 11 3.88 -9.53 8.56
C GLU A 11 4.07 -8.69 9.82
N GLU A 12 5.28 -8.16 10.04
CA GLU A 12 5.57 -7.22 11.14
C GLU A 12 4.65 -5.99 11.10
N ILE A 13 4.40 -5.43 9.91
CA ILE A 13 3.49 -4.29 9.74
C ILE A 13 2.06 -4.69 10.09
N ARG A 14 1.64 -5.91 9.72
CA ARG A 14 0.30 -6.43 10.03
C ARG A 14 0.14 -6.67 11.53
N GLU A 15 1.15 -7.25 12.17
CA GLU A 15 1.19 -7.49 13.61
C GLU A 15 1.20 -6.17 14.39
N PHE A 16 1.96 -5.18 13.94
CA PHE A 16 1.95 -3.84 14.51
C PHE A 16 0.54 -3.21 14.49
N CYS A 17 -0.23 -3.42 13.43
CA CYS A 17 -1.62 -2.95 13.34
C CYS A 17 -2.57 -3.77 14.24
N ARG A 18 -2.27 -5.03 14.53
CA ARG A 18 -3.10 -5.91 15.36
C ARG A 18 -3.22 -5.34 16.77
N GLY A 19 -4.45 -5.19 17.26
CA GLY A 19 -4.73 -4.61 18.58
C GLY A 19 -4.65 -3.08 18.67
N LYS A 20 -4.11 -2.39 17.65
CA LYS A 20 -4.12 -0.91 17.56
C LYS A 20 -5.29 -0.38 16.74
N ILE A 21 -5.75 -1.14 15.75
CA ILE A 21 -6.88 -0.80 14.89
C ILE A 21 -7.84 -1.99 14.75
N ALA A 22 -9.08 -1.71 14.35
CA ALA A 22 -10.05 -2.75 14.07
C ALA A 22 -9.55 -3.70 12.95
N HIS A 23 -9.86 -4.99 13.05
CA HIS A 23 -9.33 -6.02 12.16
C HIS A 23 -9.53 -5.73 10.66
N PHE A 24 -10.68 -5.15 10.29
CA PHE A 24 -10.98 -4.80 8.89
C PHE A 24 -10.17 -3.61 8.35
N LYS A 25 -9.50 -2.84 9.22
CA LYS A 25 -8.60 -1.74 8.82
C LYS A 25 -7.15 -2.20 8.69
N ILE A 26 -6.85 -3.45 9.02
CA ILE A 26 -5.51 -4.01 8.88
C ILE A 26 -5.22 -4.21 7.39
N PRO A 27 -4.11 -3.69 6.85
CA PRO A 27 -3.79 -3.79 5.44
C PRO A 27 -3.57 -5.26 5.03
N ARG A 28 -4.22 -5.65 3.92
CA ARG A 28 -4.04 -6.99 3.34
C ARG A 28 -2.71 -7.09 2.60
N TYR A 29 -2.37 -6.07 1.81
CA TYR A 29 -1.16 -5.99 1.01
C TYR A 29 -0.28 -4.84 1.51
N VAL A 30 1.01 -5.12 1.65
CA VAL A 30 2.01 -4.12 2.05
C VAL A 30 3.19 -4.28 1.12
N LYS A 31 3.55 -3.21 0.42
CA LYS A 31 4.72 -3.15 -0.45
C LYS A 31 5.66 -2.06 0.04
N VAL A 32 6.89 -2.44 0.31
CA VAL A 32 7.99 -1.49 0.53
C VAL A 32 8.51 -1.04 -0.83
N THR A 33 8.53 0.27 -1.06
CA THR A 33 9.05 0.87 -2.29
C THR A 33 10.16 1.87 -1.99
N THR A 34 11.08 2.00 -2.96
CA THR A 34 12.15 3.00 -2.97
C THR A 34 11.67 4.35 -3.45
N GLU A 35 10.58 4.42 -4.23
CA GLU A 35 10.00 5.66 -4.73
C GLU A 35 8.47 5.64 -4.85
N PHE A 36 7.88 6.84 -4.76
CA PHE A 36 6.47 7.06 -5.02
C PHE A 36 6.31 7.83 -6.34
N PRO A 37 5.24 7.56 -7.12
CA PRO A 37 4.91 8.38 -8.26
C PRO A 37 4.55 9.79 -7.76
N MET A 38 5.31 10.79 -8.21
CA MET A 38 5.16 12.18 -7.79
C MET A 38 4.98 13.09 -8.99
N THR A 39 4.29 14.21 -8.80
CA THR A 39 4.27 15.31 -9.77
C THR A 39 5.63 15.99 -9.82
N VAL A 40 5.85 16.82 -10.85
CA VAL A 40 7.05 17.69 -10.96
C VAL A 40 7.23 18.59 -9.72
N THR A 41 6.13 18.92 -9.05
CA THR A 41 6.10 19.70 -7.79
C THR A 41 6.20 18.84 -6.52
N GLY A 42 6.46 17.53 -6.63
CA GLY A 42 6.65 16.61 -5.50
C GLY A 42 5.37 16.11 -4.83
N LYS A 43 4.18 16.34 -5.41
CA LYS A 43 2.92 15.81 -4.84
C LYS A 43 2.75 14.35 -5.20
N ILE A 44 2.44 13.52 -4.21
CA ILE A 44 2.17 12.08 -4.42
C ILE A 44 0.93 11.87 -5.27
N GLN A 45 1.07 11.10 -6.35
CA GLN A 45 -0.01 10.72 -7.26
C GLN A 45 -0.66 9.41 -6.80
N LYS A 46 -1.57 9.52 -5.81
CA LYS A 46 -2.28 8.35 -5.24
C LYS A 46 -3.04 7.52 -6.26
N PHE A 47 -3.54 8.13 -7.34
CA PHE A 47 -4.25 7.41 -8.40
C PHE A 47 -3.32 6.45 -9.15
N ARG A 48 -2.10 6.89 -9.52
CA ARG A 48 -1.09 6.01 -10.13
C ARG A 48 -0.65 4.90 -9.19
N MET A 49 -0.52 5.20 -7.89
CA MET A 49 -0.23 4.14 -6.91
C MET A 49 -1.31 3.06 -6.89
N ARG A 50 -2.58 3.44 -7.07
CA ARG A 50 -3.69 2.49 -7.16
C ARG A 50 -3.63 1.67 -8.44
N GLU A 51 -3.40 2.30 -9.58
CA GLU A 51 -3.23 1.60 -10.88
C GLU A 51 -2.08 0.59 -10.82
N MET A 52 -0.91 1.01 -10.35
CA MET A 52 0.25 0.13 -10.17
C MET A 52 -0.07 -1.03 -9.22
N ALA A 53 -0.73 -0.76 -8.10
CA ALA A 53 -1.09 -1.82 -7.15
C ALA A 53 -2.13 -2.80 -7.70
N ILE A 54 -3.05 -2.34 -8.57
CA ILE A 54 -4.02 -3.21 -9.23
C ILE A 54 -3.30 -4.16 -10.18
N GLU A 55 -2.46 -3.62 -11.05
CA GLU A 55 -1.70 -4.40 -12.05
C GLU A 55 -0.72 -5.37 -11.40
N GLU A 56 0.04 -4.93 -10.39
CA GLU A 56 1.03 -5.77 -9.72
C GLU A 56 0.42 -6.91 -8.89
N LEU A 57 -0.78 -6.70 -8.34
CA LEU A 57 -1.44 -7.68 -7.47
C LEU A 57 -2.55 -8.45 -8.18
N GLY A 58 -2.82 -8.19 -9.46
CA GLY A 58 -3.90 -8.82 -10.23
C GLY A 58 -5.28 -8.55 -9.64
N LEU A 59 -5.51 -7.31 -9.16
CA LEU A 59 -6.74 -6.92 -8.46
C LEU A 59 -7.78 -6.29 -9.39
N GLU A 60 -7.72 -6.52 -10.70
CA GLU A 60 -8.61 -5.91 -11.69
C GLU A 60 -10.06 -6.20 -11.35
N VAL A 61 -10.38 -7.45 -11.00
CA VAL A 61 -11.72 -7.89 -10.59
C VAL A 61 -12.19 -7.16 -9.34
N ALA A 62 -11.33 -7.01 -8.33
CA ALA A 62 -11.68 -6.33 -7.08
C ALA A 62 -11.83 -4.81 -7.27
N SER A 63 -11.11 -4.22 -8.23
CA SER A 63 -11.17 -2.78 -8.52
C SER A 63 -12.50 -2.34 -9.14
N GLN A 64 -13.22 -3.27 -9.78
CA GLN A 64 -14.53 -3.05 -10.40
C GLN A 64 -15.69 -3.21 -9.42
N ILE A 65 -15.43 -3.58 -8.16
CA ILE A 65 -16.47 -3.74 -7.14
C ILE A 65 -16.81 -2.35 -6.59
N GLU A 66 -18.00 -1.83 -6.93
CA GLU A 66 -18.57 -0.65 -6.28
C GLU A 66 -18.84 -0.95 -4.81
N THR A 67 -17.98 -0.43 -3.93
CA THR A 67 -18.28 -0.30 -2.50
C THR A 67 -19.20 0.90 -2.30
N ALA A 68 -20.39 0.63 -1.77
CA ALA A 68 -21.45 1.59 -1.44
C ALA A 68 -21.04 2.67 -0.41
#